data_AF-A0A1A3NSV9-F1
#
_entry.id   AF-A0A1A3NSV9-F1
#
_cell.length_a   1.000
_cell.length_b   1.000
_cell.length_c   1.000
_cell.angle_alpha   90.00
_cell.angle_beta   90.00
_cell.angle_gamma   90.00
#
_symmetry.space_group_name_H-M   'P 1'
#
loop_
_entity.id
_entity.type
_entity.pdbx_description
1 polymer ?
#
loop_
_entity_poly.entity_id
_entity_poly.type
_entity_poly.pdbx_seq_one_letter_code
_entity_poly.pdbx_strand_id
1 'polypeptide(L)'
;MSKGNLRSYVGALVITSERVLGTLSTVPRLAGRAIDVRWDTPGEGPVQAEFSADGLSLDVDINHVDPAFSGHLSLTYKTTISEAVLTTIPRRSLSFSVPREWVLRAVGVPAGRSA
;
A
#
# COMPACT_ATOMS: atom_id res chain seq x y z
N MET A 1 -22.59 -8.58 -9.63
CA MET A 1 -21.16 -8.97 -9.54
C MET A 1 -20.33 -7.75 -9.85
N SER A 2 -19.74 -7.12 -8.84
CA SER A 2 -18.89 -5.94 -9.02
C SER A 2 -17.69 -6.36 -9.88
N LYS A 3 -17.50 -5.74 -11.05
CA LYS A 3 -16.30 -5.90 -11.87
C LYS A 3 -15.11 -5.33 -11.08
N GLY A 4 -14.52 -6.12 -10.20
CA GLY A 4 -13.25 -5.78 -9.57
C GLY A 4 -12.19 -5.67 -10.66
N ASN A 5 -11.52 -4.52 -10.75
CA ASN A 5 -10.41 -4.35 -11.67
C ASN A 5 -9.17 -5.01 -11.03
N LEU A 6 -8.88 -6.25 -11.40
CA LEU A 6 -7.66 -6.92 -10.94
C LEU A 6 -6.49 -6.49 -11.82
N ARG A 7 -5.47 -5.90 -11.21
CA ARG A 7 -4.20 -5.57 -11.87
C ARG A 7 -3.05 -6.20 -11.13
N SER A 8 -2.09 -6.74 -11.87
CA SER A 8 -0.84 -7.23 -11.33
C SER A 8 0.24 -6.18 -11.52
N TYR A 9 0.95 -5.89 -10.45
CA TYR A 9 2.03 -4.91 -10.43
C TYR A 9 3.31 -5.59 -9.94
N VAL A 10 4.44 -5.20 -10.53
CA VAL A 10 5.76 -5.65 -10.07
C VAL A 10 6.25 -4.67 -9.02
N GLY A 11 6.69 -5.17 -7.88
CA GLY A 11 7.16 -4.36 -6.77
C GLY A 11 8.17 -5.12 -5.91
N ALA A 12 8.75 -4.42 -4.94
CA ALA A 12 9.57 -5.03 -3.91
C ALA A 12 9.03 -4.66 -2.53
N LEU A 13 9.10 -5.60 -1.58
CA LEU A 13 8.80 -5.39 -0.17
C LEU A 13 10.07 -5.67 0.63
N VAL A 14 10.46 -4.74 1.49
CA VAL A 14 11.62 -4.86 2.36
C VAL A 14 11.18 -4.55 3.79
N ILE A 15 11.45 -5.49 4.68
CA ILE A 15 11.18 -5.38 6.11
C ILE A 15 12.52 -5.24 6.81
N THR A 16 12.68 -4.20 7.61
CA THR A 16 13.90 -3.93 8.38
C THR A 16 13.56 -3.78 9.86
N SER A 17 14.58 -3.71 10.71
CA SER A 17 14.40 -3.47 12.15
C SER A 17 13.81 -2.09 12.48
N GLU A 18 13.92 -1.10 11.59
CA GLU A 18 13.40 0.26 11.81
C GLU A 18 12.11 0.57 11.08
N ARG A 19 11.92 -0.01 9.89
CA ARG A 19 10.86 0.39 8.97
C ARG A 19 10.49 -0.67 7.95
N VAL A 20 9.36 -0.44 7.29
CA VAL A 20 8.89 -1.18 6.12
C VAL A 20 9.00 -0.29 4.90
N LEU A 21 9.54 -0.85 3.83
CA LEU A 21 9.67 -0.21 2.53
C LEU A 21 8.99 -1.05 1.46
N GLY A 22 8.21 -0.41 0.60
CA GLY A 22 7.49 -1.06 -0.50
C GLY A 22 7.60 -0.23 -1.76
N THR A 23 7.90 -0.85 -2.90
CA THR A 23 7.92 -0.18 -4.21
C THR A 23 6.86 -0.77 -5.13
N LEU A 24 6.35 0.06 -6.05
CA LEU A 24 5.43 -0.36 -7.11
C LEU A 24 5.96 0.18 -8.44
N SER A 25 6.41 -0.70 -9.34
CA SER A 25 7.20 -0.34 -10.53
C SER A 25 6.39 0.30 -11.66
N THR A 26 5.07 0.28 -11.58
CA THR A 26 4.17 0.58 -12.72
C THR A 26 3.42 1.91 -12.60
N VAL A 27 3.81 2.80 -11.69
CA VAL A 27 3.31 4.18 -11.72
C VAL A 27 4.29 5.04 -12.53
N PRO A 28 4.09 5.22 -13.86
CA PRO A 28 5.00 6.02 -14.67
C PRO A 28 5.12 7.43 -14.08
N ARG A 29 6.37 7.89 -13.89
CA ARG A 29 6.77 9.16 -13.23
C ARG A 29 6.54 9.25 -11.72
N LEU A 30 6.15 8.16 -11.06
CA LEU A 30 6.06 8.06 -9.59
C LEU A 30 6.87 6.83 -9.15
N ALA A 31 8.14 6.78 -9.54
CA ALA A 31 9.13 5.79 -9.09
C ALA A 31 9.49 6.00 -7.60
N GLY A 32 8.46 6.13 -6.77
CA GLY A 32 8.53 6.42 -5.35
C GLY A 32 8.15 5.20 -4.54
N ARG A 33 8.71 5.15 -3.33
CA ARG A 33 8.32 4.21 -2.28
C ARG A 33 6.81 4.34 -2.07
N ALA A 34 6.06 3.30 -2.39
CA ALA A 34 4.63 3.20 -2.10
C ALA A 34 4.39 3.05 -0.59
N ILE A 35 5.37 2.45 0.09
CA ILE A 35 5.39 2.29 1.54
C ILE A 35 6.76 2.77 2.02
N ASP A 36 6.79 3.70 2.96
CA ASP A 36 7.97 4.06 3.75
C ASP A 36 7.49 4.44 5.15
N VAL A 37 7.35 3.42 6.02
CA VAL A 37 6.73 3.55 7.33
C VAL A 37 7.67 3.03 8.39
N ARG A 38 8.07 3.89 9.33
CA ARG A 38 8.86 3.46 10.49
C ARG A 38 7.96 2.72 11.48
N TRP A 39 8.54 1.79 12.22
CA TRP A 39 7.79 1.08 13.27
C TRP A 39 7.35 2.00 14.42
N ASP A 40 8.10 3.08 14.67
CA ASP A 40 7.78 4.08 15.69
C ASP A 40 6.73 5.11 15.24
N THR A 41 6.34 5.14 13.96
CA THR A 41 5.34 6.10 13.47
C THR A 41 3.96 5.78 14.05
N PRO A 42 3.25 6.76 14.65
CA PRO A 42 1.88 6.57 15.10
C PRO A 42 1.02 6.16 13.90
N GLY A 43 0.22 5.10 14.06
CA GLY A 43 -0.56 4.53 12.97
C GLY A 43 -1.69 5.47 12.57
N GLU A 44 -1.44 6.35 11.61
CA GLU A 44 -2.40 7.36 11.16
C GLU A 44 -2.50 7.37 9.64
N GLY A 45 -3.72 7.13 9.14
CA GLY A 45 -4.05 7.32 7.74
C GLY A 45 -5.06 6.30 7.18
N PRO A 46 -5.49 6.54 5.94
CA PRO A 46 -6.52 5.74 5.28
C PRO A 46 -6.03 4.38 4.78
N VAL A 47 -4.71 4.15 4.70
CA VAL A 47 -4.15 2.86 4.29
C VAL A 47 -3.99 1.98 5.51
N GLN A 48 -4.65 0.84 5.52
CA GLN A 48 -4.46 -0.24 6.47
C GLN A 48 -3.57 -1.31 5.84
N ALA A 49 -2.54 -1.73 6.55
CA ALA A 49 -1.63 -2.76 6.10
C ALA A 49 -1.51 -3.87 7.12
N GLU A 50 -1.54 -5.12 6.65
CA GLU A 50 -1.47 -6.31 7.50
C GLU A 50 -0.45 -7.32 6.96
N PHE A 51 0.47 -7.72 7.84
CA PHE A 51 1.46 -8.75 7.55
C PHE A 51 0.92 -10.15 7.84
N SER A 52 1.09 -11.05 6.88
CA SER A 52 0.80 -12.48 7.01
C SER A 52 1.95 -13.32 6.46
N ALA A 53 1.85 -14.64 6.57
CA ALA A 53 2.83 -15.56 5.99
C ALA A 53 2.88 -15.45 4.44
N ASP A 54 1.78 -15.03 3.82
CA ASP A 54 1.63 -14.88 2.36
C ASP A 54 2.12 -13.52 1.84
N GLY A 55 2.44 -12.59 2.74
CA GLY A 55 3.02 -11.30 2.41
C GLY A 55 2.42 -10.12 3.16
N LEU A 56 2.22 -9.02 2.46
CA LEU A 56 1.64 -7.79 3.01
C LEU A 56 0.38 -7.43 2.23
N SER A 57 -0.75 -7.39 2.92
CA SER A 57 -2.01 -6.88 2.38
C SER A 57 -2.15 -5.42 2.72
N LEU A 58 -2.51 -4.61 1.73
CA LEU A 58 -2.91 -3.22 1.87
C LEU A 58 -4.39 -3.10 1.54
N ASP A 59 -5.07 -2.28 2.31
CA ASP A 59 -6.49 -2.03 2.25
C ASP A 59 -6.71 -0.52 2.37
N VAL A 60 -7.43 0.05 1.42
CA VAL A 60 -7.63 1.49 1.36
C VAL A 60 -9.08 1.79 0.99
N ASP A 61 -9.76 2.50 1.88
CA ASP A 61 -11.00 3.18 1.53
C ASP A 61 -10.66 4.47 0.77
N ILE A 62 -11.01 4.49 -0.52
CA ILE A 62 -10.72 5.62 -1.40
C ILE A 62 -11.48 6.87 -0.92
N ASN A 63 -12.65 6.70 -0.29
CA ASN A 63 -13.43 7.83 0.22
C ASN A 63 -12.70 8.56 1.36
N HIS A 64 -11.94 7.84 2.18
CA HIS A 64 -11.09 8.44 3.22
C HIS A 64 -9.84 9.14 2.66
N VAL A 65 -9.43 8.80 1.43
CA VAL A 65 -8.32 9.48 0.74
C VAL A 65 -8.80 10.73 0.02
N ASP A 66 -9.91 10.62 -0.70
CA ASP A 66 -10.55 11.72 -1.42
C ASP A 66 -12.08 11.51 -1.44
N PRO A 67 -12.86 12.35 -0.74
CA PRO A 67 -14.30 12.16 -0.61
C PRO A 67 -15.06 12.33 -1.93
N ALA A 68 -14.44 12.89 -2.97
CA ALA A 68 -15.03 12.96 -4.31
C ALA A 68 -15.09 11.58 -5.00
N PHE A 69 -14.35 10.60 -4.49
CA PHE A 69 -14.31 9.24 -4.99
C PHE A 69 -14.90 8.28 -3.96
N SER A 70 -15.43 7.18 -4.45
CA SER A 70 -15.88 6.06 -3.63
C SER A 70 -15.38 4.76 -4.24
N GLY A 71 -15.00 3.83 -3.36
CA GLY A 71 -14.44 2.56 -3.78
C GLY A 71 -13.40 2.07 -2.80
N HIS A 72 -12.95 0.86 -3.06
CA HIS A 72 -12.05 0.16 -2.18
C HIS A 72 -10.89 -0.40 -3.01
N LEU A 73 -9.67 -0.14 -2.55
CA LEU A 73 -8.45 -0.64 -3.17
C LEU A 73 -7.80 -1.63 -2.20
N SER A 74 -7.76 -2.89 -2.62
CA SER A 74 -6.97 -3.91 -1.94
C SER A 74 -5.76 -4.27 -2.80
N LEU A 75 -4.57 -4.28 -2.22
CA LEU A 75 -3.32 -4.63 -2.89
C LEU A 75 -2.51 -5.59 -2.02
N THR A 76 -2.06 -6.71 -2.59
CA THR A 76 -1.24 -7.68 -1.85
C THR A 76 0.14 -7.78 -2.47
N TYR A 77 1.17 -7.49 -1.68
CA TYR A 77 2.54 -7.87 -1.98
C TYR A 77 2.67 -9.37 -1.71
N LYS A 78 2.68 -10.16 -2.79
CA LYS A 78 2.83 -11.61 -2.70
C LYS A 78 4.29 -11.94 -2.48
N THR A 79 4.64 -12.29 -1.25
CA THR A 79 5.97 -12.76 -0.88
C THR A 79 5.86 -13.61 0.37
N THR A 80 6.51 -14.76 0.39
CA THR A 80 6.53 -15.60 1.60
C THR A 80 7.33 -14.89 2.68
N ILE A 81 6.69 -14.60 3.81
CA ILE A 81 7.34 -14.06 5.01
C ILE A 81 7.43 -15.18 6.03
N SER A 82 8.66 -15.56 6.40
CA SER A 82 8.89 -16.58 7.42
C SER A 82 8.27 -16.15 8.75
N GLU A 83 7.74 -17.13 9.50
CA GLU A 83 7.24 -16.91 10.86
C GLU A 83 8.30 -16.31 11.80
N ALA A 84 9.58 -16.65 11.60
CA ALA A 84 10.68 -16.04 12.35
C ALA A 84 10.76 -14.53 12.10
N VAL A 85 10.46 -14.05 10.90
CA VAL A 85 10.41 -12.60 10.61
C VAL A 85 9.15 -11.99 11.24
N LEU A 86 7.99 -12.65 11.10
CA LEU A 86 6.71 -12.17 11.67
C LEU A 86 6.69 -12.07 13.20
N THR A 87 7.53 -12.83 13.89
CA THR A 87 7.69 -12.75 15.35
C THR A 87 8.70 -11.69 15.78
N THR A 88 9.59 -11.26 14.89
CA THR A 88 10.59 -10.19 15.16
C THR A 88 10.08 -8.78 14.89
N ILE A 89 9.05 -8.62 14.04
CA ILE A 89 8.51 -7.28 13.74
C ILE A 89 7.74 -6.72 14.94
N PRO A 90 7.84 -5.41 15.23
CA PRO A 90 7.18 -4.81 16.39
C PRO A 90 5.64 -4.86 16.36
N ARG A 91 5.06 -4.88 15.15
CA ARG A 91 3.61 -4.87 14.92
C ARG A 91 3.26 -5.53 13.59
N ARG A 92 2.13 -6.25 13.57
CA ARG A 92 1.60 -6.91 12.36
C ARG A 92 0.67 -6.03 11.53
N SER A 93 0.17 -4.95 12.12
CA SER A 93 -0.73 -4.00 11.46
C SER A 93 -0.11 -2.62 11.47
N LEU A 94 -0.24 -1.91 10.35
CA LEU A 94 0.21 -0.54 10.17
C LEU A 94 -0.92 0.29 9.57
N SER A 95 -0.99 1.55 9.96
CA SER A 95 -1.81 2.53 9.27
C SER A 95 -0.93 3.70 8.84
N PHE A 96 -1.09 4.16 7.60
CA PHE A 96 -0.30 5.28 7.08
C PHE A 96 -1.05 6.06 6.01
N SER A 97 -0.56 7.26 5.74
CA SER A 97 -1.09 8.13 4.69
C SER A 97 -0.24 8.02 3.43
N VAL A 98 -0.92 8.02 2.28
CA VAL A 98 -0.29 8.07 0.95
C VAL A 98 -0.83 9.28 0.18
N PRO A 99 -0.04 9.88 -0.72
CA PRO A 99 -0.55 10.93 -1.60
C PRO A 99 -1.74 10.44 -2.43
N ARG A 100 -2.80 11.24 -2.54
CA ARG A 100 -4.01 10.90 -3.32
C ARG A 100 -3.70 10.45 -4.75
N GLU A 101 -2.68 11.06 -5.36
CA GLU A 101 -2.27 10.77 -6.73
C GLU A 101 -1.76 9.34 -6.91
N TRP A 102 -1.18 8.76 -5.85
CA TRP A 102 -0.76 7.37 -5.85
C TRP A 102 -1.97 6.45 -5.94
N VAL A 103 -3.00 6.70 -5.11
CA VAL A 103 -4.23 5.90 -5.06
C VAL A 103 -4.99 5.99 -6.38
N LEU A 104 -5.18 7.21 -6.89
CA LEU A 104 -5.89 7.45 -8.15
C LEU A 104 -5.20 6.77 -9.34
N ARG A 105 -3.86 6.82 -9.39
CA ARG A 105 -3.11 6.12 -10.45
C ARG A 105 -3.16 4.60 -10.28
N ALA A 106 -3.11 4.08 -9.05
CA ALA A 106 -3.22 2.65 -8.77
C ALA A 106 -4.56 2.05 -9.22
N VAL A 107 -5.65 2.83 -9.13
CA VAL A 107 -6.98 2.44 -9.64
C VAL A 107 -7.16 2.74 -11.15
N GLY A 108 -6.14 3.28 -11.81
CA GLY A 108 -6.14 3.54 -13.25
C GLY A 108 -6.88 4.82 -13.67
N VAL A 109 -7.20 5.71 -12.73
CA VAL A 109 -7.65 7.08 -13.06
C VAL A 109 -6.42 7.88 -13.49
N PRO A 110 -6.38 8.42 -14.72
CA PRO A 110 -5.30 9.33 -15.10
C PRO A 110 -5.32 10.50 -14.12
N ALA A 111 -4.20 10.76 -13.45
CA ALA A 111 -4.03 12.01 -12.73
C ALA A 111 -4.27 13.12 -13.75
N GLY A 112 -5.41 13.81 -13.63
CA GLY A 112 -5.82 14.84 -14.57
C GLY A 112 -4.65 15.77 -14.82
N ARG A 113 -4.36 16.02 -16.09
CA ARG A 113 -3.42 17.06 -16.51
C ARG A 113 -3.73 18.31 -15.69
N SER A 114 -2.79 18.76 -14.86
CA SER A 114 -2.86 20.13 -14.34
C SER A 114 -3.02 21.04 -15.56
N ALA A 115 -4.15 21.72 -15.63
CA ALA A 115 -4.30 22.93 -16.42
C ALA A 115 -3.51 24.04 -15.75
#